data_AF-A0A413WNK2-F1
#
_entry.id   AF-A0A413WNK2-F1
#
_cell.length_a   1.000
_cell.length_b   1.000
_cell.length_c   1.000
_cell.angle_alpha   90.00
_cell.angle_beta   90.00
_cell.angle_gamma   90.00
#
_symmetry.space_group_name_H-M   'P 1'
#
loop_
_entity.id
_entity.type
_entity.pdbx_description
1 polymer ?
#
loop_
_entity_poly.entity_id
_entity_poly.type
_entity_poly.pdbx_seq_one_letter_code
_entity_poly.pdbx_strand_id
1 'polypeptide(L)'
;MILVSQVETWLFMNQYRADAADVPTILVEKDSSGAKSFTAMRTLFQLKKWTGQRRFVPILSCDEAAYRAYEVFHVDAVPPFAILESGRVLLKQNVRDDAYAAAFAAAAPNTDEERLAFVAGYVGRELGETVVLAIDAPIASHPQVPEDVFVPGNVMETSERLFTWANREQMERDEMK
;
A
#
# COMPACT_ATOMS: atom_id res chain seq x y z
N MET A 1 -4.63 -11.36 8.10
CA MET A 1 -3.78 -10.89 7.01
C MET A 1 -3.82 -9.38 6.95
N ILE A 2 -2.65 -8.76 6.75
CA ILE A 2 -2.46 -7.35 6.42
C ILE A 2 -1.96 -7.29 4.97
N LEU A 3 -2.67 -6.54 4.12
CA LEU A 3 -2.25 -6.27 2.75
C LEU A 3 -1.34 -5.03 2.75
N VAL A 4 -0.10 -5.21 2.34
CA VAL A 4 0.86 -4.12 2.15
C VAL A 4 1.07 -3.93 0.65
N SER A 5 0.85 -2.73 0.11
CA SER A 5 0.85 -2.52 -1.34
C SER A 5 1.63 -1.28 -1.78
N GLN A 6 2.42 -1.41 -2.85
CA GLN A 6 2.97 -0.28 -3.59
C GLN A 6 1.87 0.41 -4.39
N VAL A 7 1.25 1.41 -3.79
CA VAL A 7 0.00 2.00 -4.31
C VAL A 7 0.20 2.72 -5.64
N GLU A 8 1.38 3.30 -5.86
CA GLU A 8 1.71 4.06 -7.06
C GLU A 8 1.71 3.19 -8.33
N THR A 9 2.08 1.92 -8.21
CA THR A 9 2.13 0.98 -9.34
C THR A 9 0.91 0.05 -9.40
N TRP A 10 0.33 -0.30 -8.26
CA TRP A 10 -0.77 -1.26 -8.19
C TRP A 10 -2.15 -0.62 -8.26
N LEU A 11 -2.31 0.59 -7.73
CA LEU A 11 -3.64 1.17 -7.43
C LEU A 11 -3.85 2.54 -8.04
N PHE A 12 -2.79 3.28 -8.32
CA PHE A 12 -2.84 4.63 -8.82
C PHE A 12 -2.38 4.71 -10.28
N MET A 13 -2.91 5.71 -10.99
CA MET A 13 -2.62 5.97 -12.38
C MET A 13 -2.43 7.47 -12.61
N ASN A 14 -1.68 7.80 -13.66
CA ASN A 14 -1.51 9.19 -14.07
C ASN A 14 -2.77 9.74 -14.75
N GLN A 15 -2.77 11.07 -14.97
CA GLN A 15 -3.89 11.76 -15.62
C GLN A 15 -4.22 11.19 -17.00
N TYR A 16 -3.23 10.87 -17.83
CA TYR A 16 -3.47 10.34 -19.18
C TYR A 16 -4.29 9.05 -19.15
N ARG A 17 -3.98 8.13 -18.22
CA ARG A 17 -4.75 6.89 -18.05
C ARG A 17 -6.13 7.14 -17.45
N ALA A 18 -6.25 8.09 -16.53
CA ALA A 18 -7.52 8.46 -15.92
C ALA A 18 -8.49 9.05 -16.96
N ASP A 19 -8.00 9.95 -17.82
CA ASP A 19 -8.78 10.59 -18.89
C ASP A 19 -9.20 9.56 -19.98
N ALA A 20 -8.45 8.47 -20.14
CA ALA A 20 -8.75 7.39 -21.07
C ALA A 20 -9.60 6.25 -20.47
N ALA A 21 -9.88 6.28 -19.16
CA ALA A 21 -10.65 5.24 -18.49
C ALA A 21 -12.13 5.30 -18.87
N ASP A 22 -12.76 4.13 -19.01
CA ASP A 22 -14.19 3.97 -19.27
C ASP A 22 -15.04 3.98 -17.99
N VAL A 23 -14.38 4.11 -16.83
CA VAL A 23 -15.01 4.15 -15.51
C VAL A 23 -14.71 5.46 -14.78
N PRO A 24 -15.53 5.85 -13.79
CA PRO A 24 -15.24 7.01 -12.96
C PRO A 24 -13.94 6.88 -12.17
N THR A 25 -13.02 7.82 -12.40
CA THR A 25 -11.78 7.98 -11.63
C THR A 25 -11.84 9.21 -10.73
N ILE A 26 -11.10 9.17 -9.63
CA ILE A 26 -10.99 10.26 -8.67
C ILE A 26 -9.52 10.63 -8.46
N LEU A 27 -9.26 11.93 -8.34
CA LEU A 27 -7.96 12.47 -7.97
C LEU A 27 -7.69 12.08 -6.50
N VAL A 28 -6.60 11.37 -6.25
CA VAL A 28 -6.19 10.97 -4.89
C VAL A 28 -5.02 11.77 -4.35
N GLU A 29 -4.28 12.42 -5.25
CA GLU A 29 -3.12 13.22 -4.90
C GLU A 29 -2.80 14.23 -6.00
N LYS A 30 -2.31 15.38 -5.58
CA LYS A 30 -1.69 16.39 -6.43
C LYS A 30 -0.42 16.88 -5.74
N ASP A 31 0.74 16.53 -6.28
CA ASP A 31 2.01 16.91 -5.66
C ASP A 31 2.27 18.42 -5.83
N SER A 32 3.34 18.89 -5.18
CA SER A 32 3.83 20.25 -5.33
C SER A 32 4.36 20.58 -6.74
N SER A 33 4.66 19.57 -7.56
CA SER A 33 5.08 19.75 -8.97
C SER A 33 3.88 19.92 -9.92
N GLY A 34 2.68 19.61 -9.45
CA GLY A 34 1.44 19.59 -10.23
C GLY A 34 1.15 18.25 -10.90
N ALA A 35 1.97 17.23 -10.68
CA ALA A 35 1.64 15.86 -11.03
C ALA A 35 0.39 15.42 -10.26
N LYS A 36 -0.40 14.54 -10.89
CA LYS A 36 -1.68 14.10 -10.36
C LYS A 36 -1.78 12.59 -10.42
N SER A 37 -2.15 12.02 -9.29
CA SER A 37 -2.42 10.60 -9.16
C SER A 37 -3.92 10.38 -9.03
N PHE A 38 -4.43 9.39 -9.75
CA PHE A 38 -5.84 9.04 -9.80
C PHE A 38 -6.03 7.57 -9.44
N THR A 39 -7.23 7.21 -8.99
CA THR A 39 -7.65 5.81 -8.87
C THR A 39 -9.10 5.67 -9.30
N ALA A 40 -9.56 4.46 -9.63
CA ALA A 40 -10.98 4.24 -9.83
C ALA A 40 -11.77 4.40 -8.53
N MET A 41 -12.97 4.94 -8.61
CA MET A 41 -13.82 5.11 -7.42
C MET A 41 -14.06 3.78 -6.68
N ARG A 42 -14.25 2.67 -7.41
CA ARG A 42 -14.40 1.34 -6.81
C ARG A 42 -13.16 0.93 -6.00
N THR A 43 -11.97 1.18 -6.53
CA THR A 43 -10.69 0.93 -5.86
C THR A 43 -10.56 1.77 -4.60
N LEU A 44 -10.92 3.05 -4.65
CA LEU A 44 -10.97 3.92 -3.48
C LEU A 44 -11.90 3.36 -2.38
N PHE A 45 -13.09 2.87 -2.73
CA PHE A 45 -14.01 2.29 -1.74
C PHE A 45 -13.42 1.04 -1.07
N GLN A 46 -12.77 0.16 -1.83
CA GLN A 46 -12.11 -1.01 -1.26
C GLN A 46 -10.94 -0.62 -0.35
N LEU A 47 -10.13 0.37 -0.76
CA LEU A 47 -9.09 0.95 0.09
C LEU A 47 -9.68 1.46 1.42
N LYS A 48 -10.72 2.29 1.38
CA LYS A 48 -11.37 2.81 2.59
C LYS A 48 -11.89 1.68 3.49
N LYS A 49 -12.50 0.64 2.89
CA LYS A 49 -12.98 -0.56 3.62
C LYS A 49 -11.82 -1.28 4.32
N TRP A 50 -10.77 -1.62 3.60
CA TRP A 50 -9.64 -2.38 4.13
C TRP A 50 -8.83 -1.60 5.16
N THR A 51 -8.62 -0.30 4.92
CA THR A 51 -8.00 0.60 5.89
C THR A 51 -8.85 0.75 7.14
N GLY A 52 -10.18 0.91 7.01
CA GLY A 52 -11.10 0.96 8.16
C GLY A 52 -11.10 -0.32 9.00
N GLN A 53 -10.79 -1.46 8.39
CA GLN A 53 -10.57 -2.74 9.08
C GLN A 53 -9.15 -2.88 9.64
N ARG A 54 -8.30 -1.86 9.48
CA ARG A 54 -6.86 -1.86 9.85
C ARG A 54 -6.06 -2.97 9.19
N ARG A 55 -6.43 -3.34 7.96
CA ARG A 55 -5.84 -4.45 7.19
C ARG A 55 -5.08 -4.02 5.94
N PHE A 56 -4.91 -2.71 5.75
CA PHE A 56 -4.19 -2.15 4.62
C PHE A 56 -3.09 -1.22 5.09
N VAL A 57 -1.92 -1.31 4.46
CA VAL A 57 -0.77 -0.43 4.68
C VAL A 57 -0.20 -0.02 3.31
N PRO A 58 -0.20 1.27 2.96
CA PRO A 58 0.40 1.73 1.73
C PRO A 58 1.94 1.76 1.84
N ILE A 59 2.60 1.41 0.75
CA ILE A 59 4.00 1.74 0.46
C ILE A 59 4.00 2.84 -0.60
N LEU A 60 4.70 3.94 -0.29
CA LEU A 60 4.89 5.08 -1.16
C LEU A 60 6.38 5.39 -1.30
N SER A 61 6.77 5.85 -2.49
CA SER A 61 8.14 6.29 -2.76
C SER A 61 8.45 7.68 -2.19
N CYS A 62 7.43 8.46 -1.84
CA CYS A 62 7.54 9.84 -1.39
C CYS A 62 7.99 10.01 0.07
N ASP A 63 8.38 11.23 0.44
CA ASP A 63 8.72 11.62 1.81
C ASP A 63 7.48 12.00 2.65
N GLU A 64 7.69 12.34 3.93
CA GLU A 64 6.58 12.71 4.83
C GLU A 64 5.86 14.00 4.38
N ALA A 65 6.56 14.96 3.79
CA ALA A 65 5.95 16.21 3.35
C ALA A 65 5.00 15.96 2.17
N ALA A 66 5.48 15.21 1.17
CA ALA A 66 4.69 14.80 0.01
C ALA A 66 3.56 13.83 0.38
N TYR A 67 3.75 12.97 1.39
CA TYR A 67 2.68 12.10 1.90
C TYR A 67 1.43 12.87 2.31
N ARG A 68 1.57 14.11 2.80
CA ARG A 68 0.42 14.95 3.17
C ARG A 68 -0.45 15.35 1.98
N ALA A 69 0.03 15.21 0.74
CA ALA A 69 -0.78 15.43 -0.46
C ALA A 69 -1.73 14.27 -0.79
N TYR A 70 -1.52 13.09 -0.19
CA TYR A 70 -2.37 11.91 -0.39
C TYR A 70 -3.59 11.96 0.52
N GLU A 71 -4.65 12.64 0.06
CA GLU A 71 -5.79 12.94 0.93
C GLU A 71 -6.44 11.67 1.52
N VAL A 72 -6.50 10.64 0.69
CA VAL A 72 -7.01 9.31 0.99
C VAL A 72 -6.38 8.68 2.24
N PHE A 73 -5.08 8.83 2.45
CA PHE A 73 -4.36 8.15 3.54
C PHE A 73 -4.13 9.04 4.76
N HIS A 74 -4.24 10.36 4.62
CA HIS A 74 -3.99 11.27 5.73
C HIS A 74 -5.27 11.79 6.44
N VAL A 75 -6.43 11.75 5.76
CA VAL A 75 -7.70 12.34 6.26
C VAL A 75 -8.84 11.32 6.17
N ASP A 76 -9.06 10.74 5.00
CA ASP A 76 -10.27 9.93 4.76
C ASP A 76 -10.20 8.52 5.36
N ALA A 77 -9.07 7.85 5.15
CA ALA A 77 -8.86 6.47 5.55
C ALA A 77 -7.41 6.34 6.04
N VAL A 78 -7.20 6.77 7.29
CA VAL A 78 -5.89 6.74 7.93
C VAL A 78 -5.47 5.30 8.21
N PRO A 79 -4.40 4.79 7.57
CA PRO A 79 -3.95 3.42 7.79
C PRO A 79 -3.25 3.30 9.16
N PRO A 80 -3.24 2.09 9.76
CA PRO A 80 -2.52 1.86 11.02
C PRO A 80 -1.02 2.16 10.89
N PHE A 81 -0.48 1.90 9.69
CA PHE A 81 0.88 2.25 9.30
C PHE A 81 0.89 2.81 7.87
N ALA A 82 1.84 3.68 7.56
CA ALA A 82 2.19 4.07 6.19
C ALA A 82 3.71 3.96 6.01
N ILE A 83 4.13 3.29 4.94
CA ILE A 83 5.53 3.07 4.61
C ILE A 83 5.92 4.10 3.55
N LEU A 84 6.90 4.93 3.87
CA LEU A 84 7.38 6.03 3.02
C LEU A 84 8.83 5.79 2.61
N GLU A 85 9.29 6.56 1.62
CA GLU A 85 10.66 6.51 1.09
C GLU A 85 11.09 5.07 0.78
N SER A 86 10.19 4.26 0.21
CA SER A 86 10.43 2.85 -0.12
C SER A 86 10.97 2.03 1.06
N GLY A 87 10.38 2.21 2.24
CA GLY A 87 10.71 1.44 3.45
C GLY A 87 11.65 2.13 4.43
N ARG A 88 12.16 3.34 4.14
CA ARG A 88 13.08 4.02 5.08
C ARG A 88 12.37 4.69 6.24
N VAL A 89 11.14 5.15 6.01
CA VAL A 89 10.33 5.83 7.02
C VAL A 89 9.04 5.05 7.21
N LEU A 90 8.67 4.86 8.47
CA LEU A 90 7.40 4.26 8.85
C LEU A 90 6.63 5.28 9.68
N LEU A 91 5.40 5.58 9.27
CA LEU A 91 4.45 6.30 10.08
C LEU A 91 3.54 5.29 10.77
N LYS A 92 3.38 5.40 12.09
CA LYS A 92 2.39 4.69 12.89
C LYS A 92 1.30 5.70 13.27
N GLN A 93 0.07 5.46 12.84
CA GLN A 93 -1.04 6.40 13.04
C GLN A 93 -0.72 7.84 12.57
N ASN A 94 -0.11 7.98 11.39
CA ASN A 94 0.31 9.26 10.78
C ASN A 94 1.39 10.05 11.55
N VAL A 95 2.07 9.43 12.53
CA VAL A 95 3.23 9.98 13.25
C VAL A 95 4.43 9.08 13.00
N ARG A 96 5.62 9.67 12.87
CA ARG A 96 6.87 8.92 12.69
C ARG A 96 7.09 7.92 13.83
N ASP A 97 7.42 6.68 13.48
CA ASP A 97 7.73 5.63 14.44
C ASP A 97 9.24 5.66 14.78
N ASP A 98 9.58 6.25 15.92
CA ASP A 98 10.97 6.34 16.39
C ASP A 98 11.57 4.97 16.76
N ALA A 99 10.73 4.02 17.21
CA ALA A 99 11.18 2.66 17.51
C ALA A 99 11.55 1.93 16.22
N TYR A 100 10.75 2.11 15.16
CA TYR A 100 11.09 1.65 13.83
C TYR A 100 12.39 2.27 13.34
N ALA A 101 12.56 3.59 13.46
CA ALA A 101 13.76 4.28 13.01
C ALA A 101 15.03 3.75 13.70
N ALA A 102 14.97 3.52 15.02
CA ALA A 102 16.08 2.93 15.78
C ALA A 102 16.37 1.49 15.34
N ALA A 103 15.33 0.66 15.17
CA ALA A 103 15.48 -0.72 14.73
C ALA A 103 16.03 -0.83 13.30
N PHE A 104 15.56 0.03 12.40
CA PHE A 104 16.02 0.12 11.02
C PHE A 104 17.50 0.53 10.96
N ALA A 105 17.91 1.52 11.76
CA ALA A 105 19.30 1.94 11.85
C ALA A 105 20.22 0.83 12.39
N ALA A 106 19.75 0.04 13.37
CA ALA A 106 20.51 -1.07 13.92
C ALA A 106 20.65 -2.25 12.94
N ALA A 107 19.60 -2.55 12.17
CA ALA A 107 19.62 -3.60 11.16
C ALA A 107 20.42 -3.21 9.92
N ALA A 108 20.49 -1.91 9.59
CA ALA A 108 21.22 -1.34 8.47
C ALA A 108 21.04 -2.11 7.14
N PRO A 109 19.80 -2.30 6.65
CA PRO A 109 19.54 -2.96 5.37
C PRO A 109 20.18 -2.17 4.21
N ASN A 110 20.88 -2.88 3.33
CA ASN A 110 21.71 -2.32 2.28
C ASN A 110 21.07 -2.38 0.89
N THR A 111 20.06 -3.24 0.70
CA THR A 111 19.32 -3.36 -0.56
C THR A 111 17.86 -2.94 -0.39
N ASP A 112 17.18 -2.64 -1.51
CA ASP A 112 15.75 -2.33 -1.53
C ASP A 112 14.91 -3.52 -1.06
N GLU A 113 15.31 -4.74 -1.44
CA GLU A 113 14.69 -5.98 -0.98
C GLU A 113 14.82 -6.15 0.54
N GLU A 114 16.02 -5.94 1.09
CA GLU A 114 16.25 -6.01 2.54
C GLU A 114 15.46 -4.96 3.30
N ARG A 115 15.35 -3.73 2.78
CA ARG A 115 14.54 -2.66 3.38
C ARG A 115 13.07 -3.05 3.42
N LEU A 116 12.53 -3.50 2.29
CA LEU A 116 11.12 -3.86 2.19
C LEU A 116 10.80 -5.11 3.02
N ALA A 117 11.71 -6.08 3.09
CA ALA A 117 11.60 -7.24 3.96
C ALA A 117 11.59 -6.84 5.44
N PHE A 118 12.48 -5.92 5.82
CA PHE A 118 12.57 -5.44 7.19
C PHE A 118 11.29 -4.73 7.63
N VAL A 119 10.78 -3.79 6.82
CA VAL A 119 9.57 -3.03 7.17
C VAL A 119 8.33 -3.92 7.17
N ALA A 120 8.20 -4.86 6.23
CA ALA A 120 7.12 -5.83 6.21
C ALA A 120 7.12 -6.70 7.48
N GLY A 121 8.30 -7.19 7.88
CA GLY A 121 8.46 -7.97 9.10
C GLY A 121 8.16 -7.16 10.36
N TYR A 122 8.56 -5.89 10.41
CA TYR A 122 8.23 -5.00 11.51
C TYR A 122 6.72 -4.77 11.63
N VAL A 123 6.06 -4.41 10.53
CA VAL A 123 4.61 -4.20 10.48
C VAL A 123 3.86 -5.47 10.89
N GLY A 124 4.27 -6.64 10.41
CA GLY A 124 3.65 -7.92 10.77
C GLY A 124 3.74 -8.23 12.26
N ARG A 125 4.90 -7.96 12.89
CA ARG A 125 5.07 -8.12 14.35
C ARG A 125 4.20 -7.14 15.14
N GLU A 126 4.19 -5.87 14.74
CA GLU A 126 3.42 -4.83 15.44
C GLU A 126 1.91 -5.05 15.34
N LEU A 127 1.42 -5.58 14.23
CA LEU A 127 0.00 -5.86 14.02
C LEU A 127 -0.42 -7.27 14.45
N GLY A 128 0.53 -8.15 14.79
CA GLY A 128 0.26 -9.53 15.20
C GLY A 128 -0.44 -10.37 14.11
N GLU A 129 -0.28 -10.01 12.84
CA GLU A 129 -0.98 -10.59 11.71
C GLU A 129 0.01 -10.78 10.53
N THR A 130 -0.22 -11.82 9.73
CA THR A 130 0.61 -12.09 8.54
C THR A 130 0.50 -10.95 7.54
N VAL A 131 1.65 -10.40 7.13
CA VAL A 131 1.77 -9.42 6.04
C VAL A 131 1.87 -10.15 4.71
N VAL A 132 1.03 -9.77 3.75
CA VAL A 132 1.11 -10.20 2.34
C VAL A 132 1.40 -8.99 1.47
N LEU A 133 2.36 -9.15 0.55
CA LEU A 133 2.90 -8.06 -0.26
C LEU A 133 2.31 -8.02 -1.67
N ALA A 134 1.82 -6.84 -2.06
CA ALA A 134 1.46 -6.47 -3.42
C ALA A 134 2.45 -5.41 -3.91
N ILE A 135 3.64 -5.87 -4.32
CA ILE A 135 4.80 -5.04 -4.70
C ILE A 135 5.40 -5.58 -6.01
N ASP A 136 6.15 -4.74 -6.71
CA ASP A 136 6.66 -5.03 -8.05
C ASP A 136 7.75 -6.11 -8.06
N ALA A 137 8.56 -6.17 -7.00
CA ALA A 137 9.67 -7.11 -6.90
C ALA A 137 9.45 -8.09 -5.74
N PRO A 138 9.57 -9.40 -5.98
CA PRO A 138 9.31 -10.39 -4.96
C PRO A 138 10.33 -10.32 -3.81
N ILE A 139 9.86 -10.55 -2.59
CA ILE A 139 10.68 -10.70 -1.39
C ILE A 139 10.51 -12.11 -0.87
N ALA A 140 11.59 -12.89 -0.86
CA ALA A 140 11.54 -14.32 -0.54
C ALA A 140 11.06 -14.63 0.89
N SER A 141 11.28 -13.70 1.84
CA SER A 141 10.94 -13.87 3.25
C SER A 141 9.47 -13.62 3.59
N HIS A 142 8.66 -13.14 2.62
CA HIS A 142 7.27 -12.76 2.86
C HIS A 142 6.34 -13.33 1.79
N PRO A 143 5.11 -13.73 2.17
CA PRO A 143 4.12 -14.15 1.19
C PRO A 143 3.73 -12.96 0.31
N GLN A 144 3.37 -13.26 -0.93
CA GLN A 144 2.98 -12.28 -1.92
C GLN A 144 1.59 -12.59 -2.45
N VAL A 145 0.97 -11.56 -3.01
CA VAL A 145 -0.21 -11.77 -3.82
C VAL A 145 0.13 -12.66 -5.03
N PRO A 146 -0.79 -13.53 -5.47
CA PRO A 146 -0.56 -14.38 -6.63
C PRO A 146 -0.15 -13.57 -7.88
N GLU A 147 0.74 -14.12 -8.70
CA GLU A 147 1.30 -13.43 -9.87
C GLU A 147 0.22 -13.00 -10.89
N ASP A 148 -0.86 -13.75 -11.00
CA ASP A 148 -1.98 -13.47 -11.90
C ASP A 148 -2.87 -12.30 -11.44
N VAL A 149 -2.65 -11.77 -10.24
CA VAL A 149 -3.31 -10.57 -9.74
C VAL A 149 -2.80 -9.31 -10.43
N PHE A 150 -1.49 -9.23 -10.70
CA PHE A 150 -0.88 -8.05 -11.31
C PHE A 150 -1.04 -8.07 -12.82
N VAL A 151 -1.58 -7.00 -13.39
CA VAL A 151 -1.69 -6.84 -14.85
C VAL A 151 -0.84 -5.65 -15.29
N PRO A 152 0.35 -5.89 -15.86
CA PRO A 152 1.28 -4.83 -16.22
C PRO A 152 0.63 -3.74 -17.08
N GLY A 153 0.71 -2.49 -16.60
CA GLY A 153 0.16 -1.33 -17.29
C GLY A 153 -1.36 -1.15 -17.18
N ASN A 154 -2.10 -2.12 -16.60
CA ASN A 154 -3.54 -2.03 -16.39
C ASN A 154 -3.86 -1.98 -14.88
N VAL A 155 -3.76 -0.77 -14.32
CA VAL A 155 -4.04 -0.49 -12.90
C VAL A 155 -5.50 -0.81 -12.53
N MET A 156 -6.41 -0.58 -13.47
CA MET A 156 -7.84 -0.86 -13.28
C MET A 156 -8.08 -2.33 -12.98
N GLU A 157 -7.60 -3.19 -13.88
CA GLU A 157 -7.74 -4.63 -13.74
C GLU A 157 -6.91 -5.18 -12.58
N THR A 158 -5.69 -4.66 -12.38
CA THR A 158 -4.83 -5.01 -11.24
C THR A 158 -5.56 -4.76 -9.92
N SER A 159 -6.14 -3.57 -9.74
CA SER A 159 -6.83 -3.21 -8.51
C SER A 159 -8.10 -4.05 -8.27
N GLU A 160 -8.84 -4.37 -9.33
CA GLU A 160 -10.00 -5.27 -9.26
C GLU A 160 -9.61 -6.67 -8.82
N ARG A 161 -8.61 -7.26 -9.48
CA ARG A 161 -8.11 -8.60 -9.17
C ARG A 161 -7.56 -8.63 -7.74
N LEU A 162 -6.82 -7.60 -7.33
CA LEU A 162 -6.24 -7.50 -5.99
C LEU A 162 -7.31 -7.55 -4.91
N PHE A 163 -8.31 -6.68 -4.99
CA PHE A 163 -9.35 -6.64 -3.97
C PHE A 163 -10.31 -7.82 -4.06
N THR A 164 -10.53 -8.40 -5.24
CA THR A 164 -11.31 -9.63 -5.38
C THR A 164 -10.62 -10.79 -4.67
N TRP A 165 -9.34 -11.01 -4.95
CA TRP A 165 -8.51 -12.00 -4.27
C TRP A 165 -8.46 -11.75 -2.76
N ALA A 166 -8.12 -10.53 -2.35
CA ALA A 166 -7.95 -10.21 -0.93
C ALA A 166 -9.26 -10.40 -0.14
N ASN A 167 -10.42 -10.02 -0.72
CA ASN A 167 -11.72 -10.24 -0.08
C ASN A 167 -12.04 -11.74 0.06
N ARG A 168 -11.68 -12.57 -0.92
CA ARG A 168 -11.85 -14.04 -0.85
C ARG A 168 -11.01 -14.65 0.28
N GLU A 169 -9.72 -14.37 0.31
CA GLU A 169 -8.80 -14.84 1.38
C GLU A 169 -9.31 -14.41 2.77
N GLN A 170 -9.88 -13.22 2.84
CA GLN A 170 -10.41 -12.68 4.08
C GLN A 170 -11.66 -13.42 4.56
N MET A 171 -12.57 -13.76 3.65
CA MET A 171 -13.77 -14.54 3.95
C MET A 171 -13.42 -15.95 4.40
N GLU A 172 -12.55 -16.65 3.67
CA GLU A 172 -12.12 -18.01 4.00
C GLU A 172 -11.50 -18.07 5.41
N ARG A 173 -10.65 -17.09 5.77
CA ARG A 173 -10.08 -16.99 7.12
C ARG A 173 -11.12 -16.72 8.21
N ASP A 174 -12.14 -15.93 7.92
CA ASP A 174 -13.17 -15.59 8.91
C ASP A 174 -14.18 -16.75 9.09
N GLU A 175 -14.41 -17.58 8.06
CA GLU A 175 -15.23 -18.80 8.14
C GLU A 175 -14.53 -19.95 8.90
N MET A 176 -13.19 -19.94 8.96
CA MET A 176 -12.40 -20.95 9.68
C MET A 176 -12.17 -20.63 11.17
N LYS A 177 -12.70 -19.51 11.69
CA LYS A 177 -12.59 -19.08 13.09
C LYS A 177 -13.87 -19.33 13.87
#